data_AF-A0A067TZQ1-F1
#
_entry.id   AF-A0A067TZQ1-F1
#
_cell.length_a   1.000
_cell.length_b   1.000
_cell.length_c   1.000
_cell.angle_alpha   90.00
_cell.angle_beta   90.00
_cell.angle_gamma   90.00
#
_symmetry.space_group_name_H-M   'P 1'
#
loop_
_entity.id
_entity.type
_entity.pdbx_description
1 polymer ?
#
loop_
_entity_poly.entity_id
_entity_poly.type
_entity_poly.pdbx_seq_one_letter_code
_entity_poly.pdbx_strand_id
1 'polypeptide(L)'
;MAKGGGGAGTDGWGQFLAQYLTLPVVNMAVGGTSARSYTDQGRFTTIINQVQAGDFVVIEFGHNDGSAGAVDNGNQDAVGNDTTTTATVVNSSGKSIVIHTFNFYIQNAVNSLKAKGAIPIVSSQTPDNIWTNGAIGGPPRFVGYAQLAGSRTGVTYIDHYAYVAQEFDSLGQTQTTTFFPNNQHLHTSPAGANVVAAAFVRGLSCSKSTLASKISSAGKAVPGKRDTKPS
;
A
#
# COMPACT_ATOMS: atom_id res chain seq x y z
N MET A 1 -0.83 4.63 -3.31
CA MET A 1 -1.06 5.85 -4.15
C MET A 1 0.21 6.20 -4.92
N ALA A 2 0.09 6.79 -6.12
CA ALA A 2 1.22 7.14 -6.98
C ALA A 2 1.16 8.61 -7.46
N LYS A 3 2.31 9.14 -7.90
CA LYS A 3 2.42 10.53 -8.39
C LYS A 3 1.45 10.79 -9.55
N GLY A 4 0.64 11.84 -9.42
CA GLY A 4 -0.36 12.20 -10.44
C GLY A 4 -1.51 11.19 -10.62
N GLY A 5 -1.63 10.18 -9.75
CA GLY A 5 -2.62 9.11 -9.88
C GLY A 5 -4.08 9.60 -9.85
N GLY A 6 -4.35 10.74 -9.22
CA GLY A 6 -5.67 11.38 -9.16
C GLY A 6 -5.76 12.69 -9.94
N GLY A 7 -4.91 12.86 -10.96
CA GLY A 7 -4.83 14.08 -11.77
C GLY A 7 -3.94 15.18 -11.17
N ALA A 8 -4.04 16.38 -11.73
CA ALA A 8 -3.24 17.53 -11.34
C ALA A 8 -3.40 17.83 -9.83
N GLY A 9 -2.29 18.19 -9.18
CA GLY A 9 -2.25 18.49 -7.76
C GLY A 9 -2.23 17.27 -6.82
N THR A 10 -2.18 16.04 -7.33
CA THR A 10 -2.07 14.82 -6.51
C THR A 10 -0.68 14.21 -6.53
N ASP A 11 -0.31 13.56 -5.43
CA ASP A 11 0.95 12.83 -5.29
C ASP A 11 0.82 11.54 -4.47
N GLY A 12 1.80 10.65 -4.58
CA GLY A 12 1.90 9.40 -3.83
C GLY A 12 2.92 9.49 -2.71
N TRP A 13 2.59 8.90 -1.56
CA TRP A 13 3.42 8.96 -0.34
C TRP A 13 4.86 8.44 -0.54
N GLY A 14 5.07 7.48 -1.44
CA GLY A 14 6.41 6.98 -1.77
C GLY A 14 7.36 8.04 -2.34
N GLN A 15 6.86 9.16 -2.90
CA GLN A 15 7.70 10.28 -3.34
C GLN A 15 8.37 11.01 -2.16
N PHE A 16 7.78 10.94 -0.98
CA PHE A 16 8.21 11.64 0.22
C PHE A 16 9.05 10.76 1.15
N LEU A 17 9.14 9.45 0.89
CA LEU A 17 9.81 8.52 1.79
C LEU A 17 11.33 8.74 1.88
N ALA A 18 11.97 9.21 0.82
CA ALA A 18 13.42 9.40 0.74
C ALA A 18 13.97 10.32 1.84
N GLN A 19 13.21 11.34 2.26
CA GLN A 19 13.65 12.26 3.32
C GLN A 19 13.70 11.60 4.71
N TYR A 20 12.94 10.53 4.90
CA TYR A 20 12.78 9.84 6.19
C TYR A 20 13.70 8.62 6.34
N LEU A 21 14.46 8.28 5.31
CA LEU A 21 15.40 7.16 5.30
C LEU A 21 16.82 7.66 5.02
N THR A 22 17.79 6.90 5.51
CA THR A 22 19.22 7.09 5.19
C THR A 22 19.63 6.37 3.91
N LEU A 23 18.74 5.53 3.36
CA LEU A 23 18.93 4.81 2.11
C LEU A 23 18.27 5.57 0.95
N PRO A 24 18.80 5.43 -0.29
CA PRO A 24 18.10 5.91 -1.48
C PRO A 24 16.76 5.17 -1.63
N VAL A 25 15.76 5.87 -2.18
CA VAL A 25 14.42 5.31 -2.45
C VAL A 25 14.14 5.38 -3.94
N VAL A 26 13.78 4.23 -4.51
CA VAL A 26 13.31 4.12 -5.90
C VAL A 26 11.81 3.85 -5.87
N ASN A 27 11.00 4.83 -6.27
CA ASN A 27 9.55 4.68 -6.28
C ASN A 27 9.07 4.05 -7.60
N MET A 28 8.67 2.78 -7.53
CA MET A 28 8.16 1.99 -8.66
C MET A 28 6.62 1.88 -8.65
N ALA A 29 5.92 2.66 -7.84
CA ALA A 29 4.46 2.66 -7.79
C ALA A 29 3.84 3.31 -9.03
N VAL A 30 2.75 2.74 -9.52
CA VAL A 30 2.05 3.20 -10.72
C VAL A 30 0.58 3.44 -10.40
N GLY A 31 0.03 4.55 -10.88
CA GLY A 31 -1.38 4.88 -10.67
C GLY A 31 -2.30 3.85 -11.34
N GLY A 32 -3.42 3.53 -10.69
CA GLY A 32 -4.45 2.65 -11.25
C GLY A 32 -4.13 1.15 -11.28
N THR A 33 -2.99 0.70 -10.74
CA THR A 33 -2.66 -0.74 -10.68
C THR A 33 -3.15 -1.42 -9.41
N SER A 34 -3.53 -2.69 -9.53
CA SER A 34 -3.77 -3.65 -8.44
C SER A 34 -2.62 -4.65 -8.33
N ALA A 35 -2.65 -5.54 -7.33
CA ALA A 35 -1.70 -6.65 -7.21
C ALA A 35 -1.69 -7.52 -8.49
N ARG A 36 -2.88 -7.83 -9.03
CA ARG A 36 -3.03 -8.51 -10.32
C ARG A 36 -2.40 -7.72 -11.45
N SER A 37 -2.88 -6.50 -11.73
CA SER A 37 -2.47 -5.79 -12.94
C SER A 37 -1.01 -5.38 -12.93
N TYR A 38 -0.44 -5.12 -11.74
CA TYR A 38 1.00 -4.91 -11.56
C TYR A 38 1.81 -6.17 -11.89
N THR A 39 1.28 -7.35 -11.55
CA THR A 39 1.86 -8.65 -11.93
C THR A 39 1.76 -8.88 -13.44
N ASP A 40 0.54 -8.76 -14.00
CA ASP A 40 0.25 -9.01 -15.41
C ASP A 40 1.06 -8.10 -16.34
N GLN A 41 1.33 -6.86 -15.91
CA GLN A 41 2.17 -5.90 -16.63
C GLN A 41 3.69 -6.14 -16.46
N GLY A 42 4.11 -7.21 -15.78
CA GLY A 42 5.52 -7.56 -15.60
C GLY A 42 6.30 -6.62 -14.68
N ARG A 43 5.61 -5.80 -13.87
CA ARG A 43 6.28 -4.80 -13.03
C ARG A 43 6.95 -5.42 -11.82
N PHE A 44 6.35 -6.45 -11.21
CA PHE A 44 7.06 -7.24 -10.20
C PHE A 44 8.29 -7.92 -10.80
N THR A 45 8.20 -8.49 -12.00
CA THR A 45 9.36 -9.08 -12.70
C THR A 45 10.48 -8.06 -12.90
N THR A 46 10.13 -6.82 -13.23
CA THR A 46 11.11 -5.72 -13.35
C THR A 46 11.84 -5.47 -12.03
N ILE A 47 11.12 -5.38 -10.91
CA ILE A 47 11.73 -5.20 -9.58
C ILE A 47 12.60 -6.41 -9.23
N ILE A 48 12.09 -7.63 -9.39
CA ILE A 48 12.80 -8.89 -9.07
C ILE A 48 14.12 -9.01 -9.85
N ASN A 49 14.19 -8.48 -11.06
CA ASN A 49 15.40 -8.50 -11.87
C ASN A 49 16.41 -7.38 -11.51
N GLN A 50 15.97 -6.33 -10.81
CA GLN A 50 16.82 -5.19 -10.44
C GLN A 50 17.36 -5.27 -9.02
N VAL A 51 16.62 -5.91 -8.10
CA VAL A 51 17.01 -6.00 -6.69
C VAL A 51 18.26 -6.84 -6.48
N GLN A 52 19.04 -6.45 -5.49
CA GLN A 52 20.19 -7.18 -4.99
C GLN A 52 19.92 -7.69 -3.57
N ALA A 53 20.76 -8.63 -3.12
CA ALA A 53 20.65 -9.14 -1.76
C ALA A 53 20.86 -8.01 -0.74
N GLY A 54 19.95 -7.90 0.23
CA GLY A 54 19.93 -6.83 1.23
C GLY A 54 19.08 -5.61 0.87
N ASP A 55 18.59 -5.50 -0.37
CA ASP A 55 17.66 -4.43 -0.75
C ASP A 55 16.30 -4.60 -0.06
N PHE A 56 15.68 -3.49 0.33
CA PHE A 56 14.32 -3.50 0.88
C PHE A 56 13.30 -3.24 -0.21
N VAL A 57 12.18 -3.98 -0.17
CA VAL A 57 11.06 -3.76 -1.09
C VAL A 57 9.76 -3.62 -0.31
N VAL A 58 9.18 -2.41 -0.30
CA VAL A 58 7.87 -2.16 0.30
C VAL A 58 6.78 -2.42 -0.75
N ILE A 59 5.82 -3.28 -0.43
CA ILE A 59 4.71 -3.66 -1.30
C ILE A 59 3.40 -3.21 -0.66
N GLU A 60 2.62 -2.39 -1.37
CA GLU A 60 1.34 -1.85 -0.90
C GLU A 60 0.31 -1.82 -2.03
N PHE A 61 -0.78 -2.57 -1.86
CA PHE A 61 -1.92 -2.64 -2.80
C PHE A 61 -3.23 -2.79 -2.01
N GLY A 62 -4.37 -2.67 -2.69
CA GLY A 62 -5.71 -2.82 -2.12
C GLY A 62 -6.75 -1.89 -2.74
N HIS A 63 -6.35 -0.67 -3.11
CA HIS A 63 -7.27 0.37 -3.62
C HIS A 63 -7.94 0.01 -4.96
N ASN A 64 -7.19 -0.57 -5.89
CA ASN A 64 -7.70 -0.93 -7.22
C ASN A 64 -8.09 -2.41 -7.32
N ASP A 65 -7.77 -3.20 -6.30
CA ASP A 65 -7.82 -4.66 -6.30
C ASP A 65 -9.26 -5.19 -6.33
N GLY A 66 -10.23 -4.38 -5.88
CA GLY A 66 -11.67 -4.56 -6.13
C GLY A 66 -12.21 -5.96 -5.84
N SER A 67 -13.48 -6.22 -6.15
CA SER A 67 -14.03 -7.59 -6.17
C SER A 67 -14.17 -8.04 -7.61
N ALA A 68 -13.89 -9.31 -7.91
CA ALA A 68 -14.21 -9.89 -9.20
C ALA A 68 -15.71 -9.76 -9.54
N GLY A 69 -16.00 -9.18 -10.71
CA GLY A 69 -17.27 -9.34 -11.43
C GLY A 69 -17.09 -10.24 -12.65
N ALA A 70 -18.16 -10.56 -13.37
CA ALA A 70 -18.08 -11.41 -14.57
C ALA A 70 -17.29 -10.77 -15.72
N VAL A 71 -17.33 -9.44 -15.83
CA VAL A 71 -16.57 -8.66 -16.83
C VAL A 71 -15.23 -8.24 -16.23
N ASP A 72 -14.15 -8.43 -16.98
CA ASP A 72 -12.81 -8.01 -16.55
C ASP A 72 -12.65 -6.49 -16.59
N ASN A 73 -12.32 -5.89 -15.44
CA ASN A 73 -11.92 -4.49 -15.35
C ASN A 73 -10.38 -4.30 -15.41
N GLY A 74 -9.63 -5.39 -15.62
CA GLY A 74 -8.17 -5.40 -15.72
C GLY A 74 -7.43 -5.36 -14.38
N ASN A 75 -8.11 -5.07 -13.27
CA ASN A 75 -7.51 -4.91 -11.94
C ASN A 75 -8.04 -5.89 -10.90
N GLN A 76 -9.26 -6.37 -11.04
CA GLN A 76 -9.94 -7.15 -10.01
C GLN A 76 -9.25 -8.48 -9.71
N ASP A 77 -9.22 -8.82 -8.42
CA ASP A 77 -8.77 -10.11 -7.91
C ASP A 77 -9.94 -11.08 -7.67
N ALA A 78 -9.66 -12.38 -7.70
CA ALA A 78 -10.59 -13.39 -7.21
C ALA A 78 -10.87 -13.18 -5.72
N VAL A 79 -12.12 -13.38 -5.31
CA VAL A 79 -12.54 -13.22 -3.91
C VAL A 79 -12.06 -14.43 -3.10
N GLY A 80 -11.13 -14.19 -2.19
CA GLY A 80 -10.56 -15.22 -1.32
C GLY A 80 -9.28 -14.70 -0.67
N ASN A 81 -8.95 -15.23 0.50
CA ASN A 81 -7.73 -14.86 1.21
C ASN A 81 -6.60 -15.89 1.07
N ASP A 82 -6.85 -17.03 0.40
CA ASP A 82 -5.88 -18.10 0.17
C ASP A 82 -5.04 -17.83 -1.11
N THR A 83 -4.25 -18.80 -1.58
CA THR A 83 -3.41 -18.67 -2.80
C THR A 83 -3.82 -19.61 -3.93
N THR A 84 -4.94 -20.32 -3.78
CA THR A 84 -5.38 -21.41 -4.67
C THR A 84 -6.69 -21.10 -5.37
N THR A 85 -7.53 -20.28 -4.76
CA THR A 85 -8.80 -19.82 -5.30
C THR A 85 -8.57 -19.01 -6.56
N THR A 86 -9.40 -19.29 -7.56
CA THR A 86 -9.43 -18.58 -8.83
C THR A 86 -10.84 -18.15 -9.17
N ALA A 87 -10.96 -17.13 -10.02
CA ALA A 87 -12.21 -16.76 -10.68
C ALA A 87 -11.99 -16.68 -12.19
N THR A 88 -13.06 -16.86 -12.96
CA THR A 88 -13.05 -16.65 -14.41
C THR A 88 -13.75 -15.34 -14.74
N VAL A 89 -13.10 -14.50 -15.55
CA VAL A 89 -13.63 -13.22 -16.02
C VAL A 89 -13.53 -13.14 -17.54
N VAL A 90 -14.37 -12.33 -18.18
CA VAL A 90 -14.36 -12.14 -19.63
C VAL A 90 -13.70 -10.80 -19.96
N ASN A 91 -12.63 -10.83 -20.75
CA ASN A 91 -11.92 -9.63 -21.16
C ASN A 91 -12.64 -8.86 -22.28
N SER A 92 -12.10 -7.70 -22.66
CA SER A 92 -12.66 -6.85 -23.72
C SER A 92 -12.73 -7.51 -25.11
N SER A 93 -11.95 -8.57 -25.35
CA SER A 93 -12.02 -9.36 -26.59
C SER A 93 -13.02 -10.52 -26.51
N GLY A 94 -13.81 -10.63 -25.44
CA GLY A 94 -14.75 -11.73 -25.21
C GLY A 94 -14.09 -13.05 -24.77
N LYS A 95 -12.80 -13.04 -24.42
CA LYS A 95 -12.06 -14.22 -24.00
C LYS A 95 -12.17 -14.41 -22.50
N SER A 96 -12.54 -15.63 -22.08
CA SER A 96 -12.46 -16.05 -20.68
C SER A 96 -11.01 -16.19 -20.23
N ILE A 97 -10.67 -15.57 -19.11
CA ILE A 97 -9.36 -15.64 -18.47
C ILE A 97 -9.52 -16.00 -16.99
N VAL A 98 -8.51 -16.67 -16.44
CA VAL A 98 -8.44 -17.05 -15.03
C VAL A 98 -7.68 -15.97 -14.27
N ILE A 99 -8.22 -15.56 -13.13
CA ILE A 99 -7.61 -14.59 -12.22
C ILE A 99 -7.49 -15.22 -10.83
N HIS A 100 -6.48 -14.79 -10.07
CA HIS A 100 -6.17 -15.31 -8.75
C HIS A 100 -6.53 -14.32 -7.64
N THR A 101 -6.41 -14.76 -6.39
CA THR A 101 -6.62 -13.93 -5.21
C THR A 101 -5.51 -12.89 -5.02
N PHE A 102 -5.80 -11.82 -4.29
CA PHE A 102 -4.80 -10.86 -3.81
C PHE A 102 -3.58 -11.55 -3.17
N ASN A 103 -3.86 -12.51 -2.27
CA ASN A 103 -2.83 -13.23 -1.53
C ASN A 103 -1.98 -14.13 -2.42
N PHE A 104 -2.47 -14.61 -3.56
CA PHE A 104 -1.64 -15.30 -4.56
C PHE A 104 -0.59 -14.34 -5.12
N TYR A 105 -1.00 -13.18 -5.62
CA TYR A 105 -0.09 -12.22 -6.25
C TYR A 105 0.97 -11.69 -5.27
N ILE A 106 0.54 -11.22 -4.09
CA ILE A 106 1.47 -10.63 -3.12
C ILE A 106 2.45 -11.67 -2.58
N GLN A 107 2.01 -12.89 -2.26
CA GLN A 107 2.92 -13.90 -1.72
C GLN A 107 3.92 -14.40 -2.78
N ASN A 108 3.50 -14.51 -4.04
CA ASN A 108 4.41 -14.86 -5.13
C ASN A 108 5.49 -13.80 -5.34
N ALA A 109 5.12 -12.50 -5.30
CA ALA A 109 6.07 -11.40 -5.38
C ALA A 109 7.06 -11.44 -4.20
N VAL A 110 6.57 -11.58 -2.97
CA VAL A 110 7.40 -11.68 -1.76
C VAL A 110 8.39 -12.84 -1.85
N ASN A 111 7.92 -14.04 -2.20
CA ASN A 111 8.78 -15.23 -2.28
C ASN A 111 9.86 -15.07 -3.37
N SER A 112 9.50 -14.48 -4.52
CA SER A 112 10.45 -14.24 -5.61
C SER A 112 11.53 -13.22 -5.22
N LEU A 113 11.17 -12.17 -4.48
CA LEU A 113 12.11 -11.19 -3.95
C LEU A 113 13.04 -11.80 -2.88
N LYS A 114 12.49 -12.62 -1.97
CA LYS A 114 13.29 -13.36 -0.98
C LYS A 114 14.29 -14.28 -1.65
N ALA A 115 13.92 -14.94 -2.75
CA ALA A 115 14.82 -15.79 -3.52
C ALA A 115 16.01 -15.03 -4.14
N LYS A 116 15.90 -13.70 -4.29
CA LYS A 116 17.01 -12.80 -4.68
C LYS A 116 17.82 -12.26 -3.50
N GLY A 117 17.46 -12.64 -2.27
CA GLY A 117 18.08 -12.11 -1.04
C GLY A 117 17.58 -10.72 -0.64
N ALA A 118 16.57 -10.17 -1.32
CA ALA A 118 15.93 -8.93 -0.90
C ALA A 118 15.09 -9.15 0.37
N ILE A 119 14.69 -8.05 1.01
CA ILE A 119 13.95 -8.01 2.27
C ILE A 119 12.58 -7.34 2.01
N PRO A 120 11.54 -8.11 1.63
CA PRO A 120 10.23 -7.55 1.40
C PRO A 120 9.57 -7.08 2.70
N ILE A 121 8.75 -6.05 2.59
CA ILE A 121 7.87 -5.54 3.64
C ILE A 121 6.49 -5.39 3.01
N VAL A 122 5.49 -6.02 3.61
CA VAL A 122 4.10 -5.89 3.15
C VAL A 122 3.44 -4.77 3.96
N SER A 123 2.83 -3.81 3.28
CA SER A 123 2.11 -2.68 3.87
C SER A 123 0.62 -2.80 3.56
N SER A 124 -0.25 -2.51 4.52
CA SER A 124 -1.68 -2.35 4.23
C SER A 124 -1.93 -1.10 3.39
N GLN A 125 -2.99 -1.11 2.57
CA GLN A 125 -3.40 0.09 1.85
C GLN A 125 -3.67 1.26 2.80
N THR A 126 -3.53 2.50 2.32
CA THR A 126 -3.94 3.69 3.06
C THR A 126 -5.48 3.79 3.15
N PRO A 127 -6.04 4.51 4.13
CA PRO A 127 -7.45 4.85 4.14
C PRO A 127 -7.81 5.90 3.08
N ASP A 128 -9.08 5.90 2.71
CA ASP A 128 -9.74 6.98 1.99
C ASP A 128 -10.20 8.07 2.96
N ASN A 129 -10.47 9.28 2.47
CA ASN A 129 -11.14 10.35 3.21
C ASN A 129 -12.64 10.08 3.40
N ILE A 130 -12.97 8.90 3.94
CA ILE A 130 -14.33 8.48 4.24
C ILE A 130 -14.46 8.39 5.75
N TRP A 131 -15.38 9.18 6.30
CA TRP A 131 -15.57 9.32 7.74
C TRP A 131 -16.88 8.65 8.17
N THR A 132 -16.84 7.94 9.29
CA THR A 132 -18.01 7.33 9.94
C THR A 132 -18.00 7.75 11.40
N ASN A 133 -19.06 8.41 11.86
CA ASN A 133 -19.20 8.87 13.26
C ASN A 133 -18.00 9.69 13.78
N GLY A 134 -17.41 10.54 12.92
CA GLY A 134 -16.33 11.45 13.32
C GLY A 134 -14.92 10.84 13.36
N ALA A 135 -14.73 9.62 12.84
CA ALA A 135 -13.43 9.00 12.61
C ALA A 135 -13.31 8.44 11.18
N ILE A 136 -12.10 8.16 10.72
CA ILE A 136 -11.84 7.42 9.48
C ILE A 136 -12.55 6.06 9.54
N GLY A 137 -13.14 5.67 8.40
CA GLY A 137 -13.85 4.41 8.26
C GLY A 137 -13.00 3.19 8.64
N GLY A 138 -13.67 2.07 8.91
CA GLY A 138 -12.98 0.82 9.22
C GLY A 138 -12.18 0.26 8.03
N PRO A 139 -11.13 -0.55 8.29
CA PRO A 139 -10.25 -1.07 7.24
C PRO A 139 -11.00 -1.98 6.26
N PRO A 140 -10.76 -1.86 4.94
CA PRO A 140 -11.27 -2.82 3.96
C PRO A 140 -10.57 -4.16 4.09
N ARG A 141 -11.14 -5.21 3.49
CA ARG A 141 -10.62 -6.59 3.56
C ARG A 141 -9.13 -6.73 3.20
N PHE A 142 -8.62 -5.87 2.30
CA PHE A 142 -7.25 -5.94 1.83
C PHE A 142 -6.20 -5.59 2.89
N VAL A 143 -6.59 -4.84 3.93
CA VAL A 143 -5.74 -4.61 5.10
C VAL A 143 -5.45 -5.95 5.79
N GLY A 144 -6.49 -6.74 6.06
CA GLY A 144 -6.33 -8.09 6.62
C GLY A 144 -5.62 -9.05 5.67
N TYR A 145 -5.84 -8.93 4.36
CA TYR A 145 -5.17 -9.79 3.37
C TYR A 145 -3.67 -9.50 3.26
N ALA A 146 -3.27 -8.23 3.34
CA ALA A 146 -1.87 -7.81 3.42
C ALA A 146 -1.21 -8.34 4.70
N GLN A 147 -1.90 -8.27 5.85
CA GLN A 147 -1.43 -8.87 7.10
C GLN A 147 -1.22 -10.39 6.98
N LEU A 148 -2.16 -11.10 6.37
CA LEU A 148 -2.05 -12.53 6.11
C LEU A 148 -0.88 -12.85 5.17
N ALA A 149 -0.66 -12.04 4.13
CA ALA A 149 0.47 -12.22 3.21
C ALA A 149 1.81 -12.08 3.94
N GLY A 150 1.96 -11.04 4.77
CA GLY A 150 3.15 -10.84 5.60
C GLY A 150 3.41 -12.01 6.55
N SER A 151 2.37 -12.42 7.29
CA SER A 151 2.44 -13.55 8.23
C SER A 151 2.82 -14.87 7.56
N ARG A 152 2.16 -15.24 6.46
CA ARG A 152 2.37 -16.52 5.77
C ARG A 152 3.70 -16.64 5.05
N THR A 153 4.31 -15.51 4.69
CA THR A 153 5.63 -15.48 4.03
C THR A 153 6.78 -15.15 4.98
N GLY A 154 6.47 -14.88 6.26
CA GLY A 154 7.44 -14.57 7.29
C GLY A 154 8.18 -13.25 7.08
N VAL A 155 7.51 -12.26 6.46
CA VAL A 155 8.06 -10.90 6.27
C VAL A 155 7.40 -9.90 7.19
N THR A 156 8.02 -8.74 7.37
CA THR A 156 7.40 -7.68 8.19
C THR A 156 6.12 -7.18 7.52
N TYR A 157 5.05 -7.11 8.30
CA TYR A 157 3.84 -6.38 7.95
C TYR A 157 3.82 -5.02 8.68
N ILE A 158 3.51 -3.95 7.95
CA ILE A 158 3.25 -2.62 8.49
C ILE A 158 1.77 -2.30 8.30
N ASP A 159 1.07 -2.04 9.40
CA ASP A 159 -0.33 -1.61 9.34
C ASP A 159 -0.46 -0.11 9.02
N HIS A 160 -0.06 0.25 7.81
CA HIS A 160 -0.04 1.63 7.35
C HIS A 160 -1.45 2.25 7.36
N TYR A 161 -2.50 1.46 7.10
CA TYR A 161 -3.89 1.88 7.27
C TYR A 161 -4.13 2.49 8.65
N ALA A 162 -3.82 1.74 9.71
CA ALA A 162 -4.08 2.15 11.09
C ALA A 162 -3.28 3.39 11.49
N TYR A 163 -2.02 3.49 11.07
CA TYR A 163 -1.19 4.67 11.38
C TYR A 163 -1.65 5.93 10.66
N VAL A 164 -2.13 5.81 9.41
CA VAL A 164 -2.70 6.96 8.68
C VAL A 164 -4.06 7.34 9.27
N ALA A 165 -4.91 6.38 9.58
CA ALA A 165 -6.22 6.63 10.20
C ALA A 165 -6.05 7.38 11.53
N GLN A 166 -5.13 6.93 12.39
CA GLN A 166 -4.79 7.64 13.63
C GLN A 166 -4.37 9.10 13.39
N GLU A 167 -3.55 9.33 12.37
CA GLU A 167 -3.08 10.68 12.05
C GLU A 167 -4.23 11.56 11.55
N PHE A 168 -5.04 11.08 10.62
CA PHE A 168 -6.20 11.79 10.11
C PHE A 168 -7.24 12.08 11.20
N ASP A 169 -7.55 11.11 12.06
CA ASP A 169 -8.45 11.30 13.22
C ASP A 169 -7.95 12.40 14.16
N SER A 170 -6.63 12.48 14.37
CA SER A 170 -6.03 13.51 15.22
C SER A 170 -6.09 14.92 14.61
N LEU A 171 -6.04 15.02 13.27
CA LEU A 171 -6.18 16.28 12.53
C LEU A 171 -7.64 16.69 12.38
N GLY A 172 -8.56 15.72 12.42
CA GLY A 172 -9.99 15.90 12.19
C GLY A 172 -10.35 16.01 10.70
N GLN A 173 -11.65 15.84 10.41
CA GLN A 173 -12.19 15.75 9.06
C GLN A 173 -11.92 16.99 8.21
N THR A 174 -12.09 18.19 8.77
CA THR A 174 -11.89 19.45 8.03
C THR A 174 -10.45 19.57 7.53
N GLN A 175 -9.47 19.37 8.41
CA GLN A 175 -8.05 19.45 8.04
C GLN A 175 -7.68 18.32 7.07
N THR A 176 -8.12 17.09 7.35
CA THR A 176 -7.85 15.92 6.49
C THR A 176 -8.39 16.13 5.08
N THR A 177 -9.58 16.72 4.92
CA THR A 177 -10.19 16.98 3.61
C THR A 177 -9.33 17.92 2.74
N THR A 178 -8.56 18.85 3.34
CA THR A 178 -7.63 19.70 2.57
C THR A 178 -6.52 18.91 1.88
N PHE A 179 -6.26 17.67 2.32
CA PHE A 179 -5.30 16.79 1.70
C PHE A 179 -5.83 16.08 0.46
N PHE A 180 -7.10 16.21 0.12
CA PHE A 180 -7.70 15.52 -1.03
C PHE A 180 -8.23 16.53 -2.06
N PRO A 181 -7.40 16.98 -3.01
CA PRO A 181 -7.80 17.96 -4.02
C PRO A 181 -8.75 17.34 -5.05
N ASN A 182 -9.40 18.17 -5.86
CA ASN A 182 -10.32 17.75 -6.94
C ASN A 182 -11.63 17.11 -6.44
N ASN A 183 -12.04 17.40 -5.20
CA ASN A 183 -13.30 16.90 -4.60
C ASN A 183 -13.44 15.37 -4.69
N GLN A 184 -12.34 14.66 -4.44
CA GLN A 184 -12.26 13.19 -4.39
C GLN A 184 -11.82 12.74 -3.00
N HIS A 185 -11.99 11.45 -2.69
CA HIS A 185 -11.69 10.89 -1.36
C HIS A 185 -10.42 10.04 -1.32
N LEU A 186 -9.83 9.70 -2.47
CA LEU A 186 -8.76 8.71 -2.55
C LEU A 186 -7.36 9.33 -2.67
N HIS A 187 -7.17 10.26 -3.61
CA HIS A 187 -5.84 10.73 -3.97
C HIS A 187 -5.40 11.95 -3.15
N THR A 188 -4.25 11.86 -2.51
CA THR A 188 -3.69 12.94 -1.68
C THR A 188 -2.98 14.02 -2.49
N SER A 189 -3.01 15.25 -2.00
CA SER A 189 -2.09 16.34 -2.38
C SER A 189 -0.66 16.02 -1.92
N PRO A 190 0.37 16.77 -2.39
CA PRO A 190 1.74 16.66 -1.87
C PRO A 190 1.83 16.75 -0.33
N ALA A 191 1.09 17.67 0.29
CA ALA A 191 1.07 17.80 1.76
C ALA A 191 0.46 16.55 2.42
N GLY A 192 -0.66 16.05 1.90
CA GLY A 192 -1.27 14.80 2.38
C GLY A 192 -0.38 13.58 2.19
N ALA A 193 0.27 13.47 1.03
CA ALA A 193 1.20 12.39 0.71
C ALA A 193 2.40 12.36 1.67
N ASN A 194 2.89 13.54 2.08
CA ASN A 194 3.93 13.64 3.10
C ASN A 194 3.45 13.20 4.49
N VAL A 195 2.22 13.57 4.89
CA VAL A 195 1.60 13.09 6.13
C VAL A 195 1.46 11.57 6.14
N VAL A 196 1.01 10.99 5.03
CA VAL A 196 0.92 9.53 4.85
C VAL A 196 2.31 8.88 4.93
N ALA A 197 3.33 9.44 4.28
CA ALA A 197 4.69 8.91 4.36
C ALA A 197 5.25 8.93 5.79
N ALA A 198 4.98 10.00 6.55
CA ALA A 198 5.34 10.07 7.96
C ALA A 198 4.62 8.99 8.79
N ALA A 199 3.34 8.72 8.52
CA ALA A 199 2.59 7.65 9.17
C ALA A 199 3.19 6.25 8.89
N PHE A 200 3.63 5.98 7.65
CA PHE A 200 4.38 4.76 7.34
C PHE A 200 5.66 4.64 8.17
N VAL A 201 6.43 5.73 8.29
CA VAL A 201 7.69 5.77 9.05
C VAL A 201 7.45 5.54 10.54
N ARG A 202 6.34 6.05 11.08
CA ARG A 202 5.88 5.75 12.45
C ARG A 202 5.55 4.26 12.61
N GLY A 203 4.84 3.67 11.65
CA GLY A 203 4.59 2.23 11.66
C GLY A 203 5.86 1.40 11.57
N LEU A 204 6.82 1.84 10.75
CA LEU A 204 8.12 1.21 10.60
C LEU A 204 8.94 1.28 11.89
N SER A 205 8.99 2.42 12.58
CA SER A 205 9.75 2.58 13.82
C SER A 205 9.21 1.73 14.98
N CYS A 206 7.90 1.43 14.98
CA CYS A 206 7.27 0.52 15.92
C CYS A 206 7.31 -0.96 15.50
N SER A 207 7.93 -1.28 14.36
CA SER A 207 8.01 -2.65 13.83
C SER A 207 9.31 -3.37 14.19
N LYS A 208 9.38 -4.67 13.88
CA LYS A 208 10.61 -5.46 13.97
C LYS A 208 11.46 -5.42 12.69
N SER A 209 11.09 -4.59 11.70
CA SER A 209 11.82 -4.51 10.43
C SER A 209 13.25 -3.98 10.65
N THR A 210 14.22 -4.59 9.98
CA THR A 210 15.60 -4.09 9.95
C THR A 210 15.70 -2.73 9.24
N LEU A 211 14.71 -2.37 8.40
CA LEU A 211 14.63 -1.04 7.79
C LEU A 211 14.43 0.08 8.84
N ALA A 212 13.89 -0.23 10.03
CA ALA A 212 13.75 0.75 11.10
C ALA A 212 15.10 1.35 11.54
N SER A 213 16.19 0.56 11.46
CA SER A 213 17.55 1.03 11.74
C SER A 213 18.06 2.07 10.73
N LYS A 214 17.38 2.22 9.59
CA LYS A 214 17.74 3.13 8.50
C LYS A 214 16.90 4.41 8.50
N ILE A 215 16.03 4.62 9.49
CA ILE A 215 15.27 5.86 9.63
C ILE A 215 16.23 7.03 9.88
N SER A 216 16.09 8.10 9.08
CA SER A 216 16.89 9.32 9.16
C SER A 216 16.56 10.13 10.42
N SER A 217 17.32 11.20 10.70
CA SER A 217 17.00 12.13 11.79
C SER A 217 15.61 12.76 11.61
N ALA A 218 15.23 13.11 10.37
CA ALA A 218 13.89 13.62 10.06
C ALA A 218 12.82 12.56 10.33
N GLY A 219 13.08 11.30 10.00
CA GLY A 219 12.16 10.21 10.30
C GLY A 219 12.00 9.93 11.79
N LYS A 220 13.08 10.06 12.58
CA LYS A 220 13.03 9.95 14.05
C LYS A 220 12.28 11.12 14.71
N ALA A 221 12.20 12.26 14.04
CA ALA A 221 11.43 13.43 14.49
C ALA A 221 9.93 13.31 14.19
N VAL A 222 9.50 12.31 13.40
CA VAL A 222 8.07 12.01 13.25
C VAL A 222 7.53 11.62 14.62
N PRO A 223 6.44 12.26 15.09
CA PRO A 223 5.84 11.93 16.39
C PRO A 223 5.57 10.42 16.50
N GLY A 224 5.76 9.86 17.70
CA GLY A 224 5.46 8.45 17.98
C GLY A 224 3.97 8.12 17.87
N LYS A 225 3.58 6.93 18.33
CA LYS A 225 2.15 6.53 18.39
C LYS A 225 1.38 7.64 19.13
N ARG A 226 0.39 8.25 18.47
CA ARG A 226 -0.45 9.23 19.14
C ARG A 226 -1.29 8.46 20.15
N ASP A 227 -1.30 8.88 21.40
CA ASP A 227 -2.29 8.37 22.34
C ASP A 227 -3.67 8.70 21.78
N THR A 228 -4.56 7.72 21.79
CA THR A 228 -5.94 7.90 21.30
C THR A 228 -6.55 9.13 21.96
N LYS A 229 -7.22 9.96 21.16
CA LYS A 229 -7.85 11.24 21.52
C LYS A 229 -8.50 11.19 22.92
N PRO A 230 -8.33 12.22 23.77
CA PRO A 230 -9.12 12.31 24.99
C PRO A 230 -10.61 12.38 24.61
N SER A 231 -11.40 11.64 25.39
CA SER A 231 -12.87 11.58 25.39
C SER A 231 -13.54 12.93 25.20
#